data_AF-A0A7Z1HMN1-F1
#
_entry.id   AF-A0A7Z1HMN1-F1
#
_cell.length_a   1.000
_cell.length_b   1.000
_cell.length_c   1.000
_cell.angle_alpha   90.00
_cell.angle_beta   90.00
_cell.angle_gamma   90.00
#
_symmetry.space_group_name_H-M   'P 1'
#
loop_
_entity.id
_entity.type
_entity.pdbx_description
1 polymer ?
#
loop_
_entity_poly.entity_id
_entity_poly.type
_entity_poly.pdbx_seq_one_letter_code
_entity_poly.pdbx_strand_id
1 'polypeptide(L)'
;MYRNVLTVVVVLVFLLGCAERAIDITDKEGKIVGGCNAGYDWHFYGLQDSIDYMLYECAKGSIANGLKISDERLLTLDFTLPPPPDGESWNKQLAMYHFHKNTITERKLGYILAALEFDYQKVVWSAENDLASRNITQAEFDDIAKEAKLRWLGE
;
A
#
# COMPACT_ATOMS: atom_id res chain seq x y z
N MET A 1 23.84 -17.78 -32.44
CA MET A 1 23.68 -18.08 -31.00
C MET A 1 23.18 -16.90 -30.18
N TYR A 2 23.71 -15.68 -30.36
CA TYR A 2 23.27 -14.50 -29.58
C TYR A 2 21.81 -14.08 -29.77
N ARG A 3 21.20 -14.28 -30.96
CA ARG A 3 19.82 -13.87 -31.23
C ARG A 3 18.79 -14.60 -30.35
N ASN A 4 18.98 -15.90 -30.14
CA ASN A 4 18.09 -16.71 -29.29
C ASN A 4 18.30 -16.39 -27.80
N VAL A 5 19.54 -16.08 -27.39
CA VAL A 5 19.85 -15.64 -26.01
C VAL A 5 19.19 -14.29 -25.72
N LEU A 6 19.23 -13.35 -26.67
CA LEU A 6 18.58 -12.04 -26.53
C LEU A 6 17.06 -12.18 -26.38
N THR A 7 16.43 -13.06 -27.17
CA THR A 7 14.99 -13.34 -27.07
C THR A 7 14.62 -13.98 -25.73
N VAL A 8 15.43 -14.90 -25.21
CA VAL A 8 15.20 -15.52 -23.89
C VAL A 8 15.32 -14.50 -22.77
N VAL A 9 16.32 -13.61 -22.81
CA VAL A 9 16.48 -12.53 -21.83
C VAL A 9 15.31 -11.55 -21.87
N VAL A 10 14.83 -11.16 -23.06
CA VAL A 10 13.68 -10.26 -23.20
C VAL A 10 12.40 -10.90 -22.65
N VAL A 11 12.16 -12.19 -22.91
CA VAL A 11 10.97 -12.90 -22.39
C VAL A 11 11.03 -13.07 -20.87
N LEU A 12 12.22 -13.29 -20.29
CA LEU A 12 12.40 -13.40 -18.83
C LEU A 12 12.12 -12.09 -18.09
N VAL A 13 12.37 -10.93 -18.70
CA VAL A 13 12.07 -9.61 -18.10
C VAL A 13 10.56 -9.38 -18.00
N PHE A 14 9.76 -9.91 -18.91
CA PHE A 14 8.29 -9.80 -18.85
C PHE A 14 7.63 -10.73 -17.83
N LEU A 15 8.39 -11.64 -17.21
CA LEU A 15 7.92 -12.51 -16.13
C LEU A 15 8.25 -11.98 -14.74
N LEU A 16 8.85 -10.79 -14.63
CA LEU A 16 9.01 -10.09 -13.35
C LEU A 16 7.61 -9.64 -12.89
N GLY A 17 6.96 -10.50 -12.11
CA GLY A 17 5.57 -10.35 -11.69
C GLY A 17 5.32 -9.14 -10.79
N CYS A 18 4.07 -8.71 -10.75
CA CYS A 18 3.56 -7.77 -9.75
C CYS A 18 3.79 -8.37 -8.35
N ALA A 19 4.30 -7.57 -7.42
CA ALA A 19 4.44 -7.99 -6.04
C ALA A 19 3.10 -7.82 -5.33
N GLU A 20 2.38 -8.92 -5.20
CA GLU A 20 1.08 -9.00 -4.55
C GLU A 20 1.10 -10.18 -3.56
N ARG A 21 0.37 -10.05 -2.46
CA ARG A 21 0.15 -11.14 -1.51
C ARG A 21 -1.25 -11.06 -0.92
N ALA A 22 -1.86 -12.22 -0.70
CA ALA A 22 -3.13 -12.36 -0.04
C ALA A 22 -3.02 -13.19 1.25
N ILE A 23 -3.91 -12.92 2.20
CA ILE A 23 -4.09 -13.72 3.42
C ILE A 23 -5.57 -14.07 3.59
N ASP A 24 -5.82 -15.31 4.02
CA ASP A 24 -7.13 -15.74 4.49
C ASP A 24 -7.35 -15.35 5.95
N ILE A 25 -8.62 -15.07 6.29
CA ILE A 25 -9.13 -14.84 7.64
C ILE A 25 -10.04 -16.02 8.02
N THR A 26 -9.77 -16.63 9.17
CA THR A 26 -10.41 -17.87 9.60
C THR A 26 -11.10 -17.68 10.96
N ASP A 27 -12.29 -18.26 11.11
CA ASP A 27 -13.00 -18.32 12.39
C ASP A 27 -12.38 -19.35 13.36
N LYS A 28 -13.00 -19.50 14.53
CA LYS A 28 -12.49 -20.37 15.61
C LYS A 28 -12.63 -21.85 15.25
N GLU A 29 -13.57 -22.16 14.37
CA GLU A 29 -13.90 -23.48 13.86
C GLU A 29 -13.01 -23.89 12.67
N GLY A 30 -12.15 -22.99 12.18
CA GLY A 30 -11.23 -23.27 11.08
C GLY A 30 -11.81 -22.99 9.69
N LYS A 31 -12.96 -22.32 9.59
CA LYS A 31 -13.57 -21.95 8.31
C LYS A 31 -13.10 -20.57 7.85
N ILE A 32 -12.78 -20.45 6.56
CA ILE A 32 -12.43 -19.17 5.93
C ILE A 32 -13.70 -18.30 5.86
N VAL A 33 -13.62 -17.11 6.45
CA VAL A 33 -14.72 -16.13 6.53
C VAL A 33 -14.43 -14.83 5.78
N GLY A 34 -13.20 -14.67 5.28
CA GLY A 34 -12.79 -13.51 4.49
C GLY A 34 -11.33 -13.61 4.09
N GLY A 35 -10.83 -12.55 3.45
CA GLY A 35 -9.43 -12.45 3.06
C GLY A 35 -9.03 -11.00 2.78
N CYS A 36 -7.74 -10.75 2.84
CA CYS A 36 -7.12 -9.47 2.52
C CYS A 36 -6.14 -9.68 1.37
N ASN A 37 -6.08 -8.73 0.45
CA ASN A 37 -5.12 -8.74 -0.64
C ASN A 37 -4.45 -7.37 -0.71
N ALA A 38 -3.14 -7.35 -0.89
CA ALA A 38 -2.37 -6.13 -1.04
C ALA A 38 -1.26 -6.34 -2.06
N GLY A 39 -1.10 -5.34 -2.93
CA GLY A 39 -0.04 -5.24 -3.90
C GLY A 39 0.26 -3.78 -4.16
N TYR A 40 1.48 -3.50 -4.59
CA TYR A 40 1.93 -2.15 -4.89
C TYR A 40 2.70 -2.13 -6.19
N ASP A 41 2.32 -1.20 -7.05
CA ASP A 41 3.09 -0.88 -8.24
C ASP A 41 4.15 0.15 -7.88
N TRP A 42 5.40 -0.10 -8.28
CA TRP A 42 6.49 0.88 -8.22
C TRP A 42 6.92 1.36 -6.83
N HIS A 43 6.64 0.61 -5.76
CA HIS A 43 7.34 0.76 -4.49
C HIS A 43 8.75 0.16 -4.59
N PHE A 44 9.70 0.92 -5.12
CA PHE A 44 11.08 0.44 -5.31
C PHE A 44 11.81 0.12 -3.99
N TYR A 45 11.36 0.72 -2.88
CA TYR A 45 11.89 0.50 -1.53
C TYR A 45 10.74 0.12 -0.60
N GLY A 46 10.98 -0.83 0.30
CA GLY A 46 9.99 -1.23 1.30
C GLY A 46 8.76 -1.93 0.72
N LEU A 47 8.83 -2.49 -0.49
CA LEU A 47 7.71 -3.14 -1.19
C LEU A 47 7.01 -4.20 -0.33
N GLN A 48 7.79 -5.13 0.23
CA GLN A 48 7.26 -6.19 1.07
C GLN A 48 6.73 -5.64 2.41
N ASP A 49 7.36 -4.60 2.95
CA ASP A 49 6.90 -3.94 4.17
C ASP A 49 5.59 -3.17 3.93
N SER A 50 5.41 -2.56 2.76
CA SER A 50 4.15 -1.93 2.33
C SER A 50 3.02 -2.95 2.23
N ILE A 51 3.29 -4.11 1.61
CA ILE A 51 2.33 -5.22 1.53
C ILE A 51 1.99 -5.74 2.93
N ASP A 52 3.00 -6.00 3.77
CA ASP A 52 2.79 -6.45 5.17
C ASP A 52 1.91 -5.46 5.94
N TYR A 53 2.20 -4.15 5.82
CA TYR A 53 1.43 -3.09 6.45
C TYR A 53 -0.03 -3.12 6.02
N MET A 54 -0.30 -3.23 4.72
CA MET A 54 -1.69 -3.22 4.26
C MET A 54 -2.47 -4.49 4.57
N LEU A 55 -1.81 -5.65 4.55
CA LEU A 55 -2.47 -6.88 4.97
C LEU A 55 -2.83 -6.83 6.46
N TYR A 56 -1.94 -6.28 7.29
CA TYR A 56 -2.26 -6.04 8.69
C TYR A 56 -3.40 -5.02 8.85
N GLU A 57 -3.32 -3.87 8.17
CA GLU A 57 -4.34 -2.82 8.25
C GLU A 57 -5.72 -3.31 7.81
N CYS A 58 -5.79 -4.16 6.78
CA CYS A 58 -7.02 -4.82 6.34
C CYS A 58 -7.55 -5.82 7.40
N ALA A 59 -6.68 -6.64 7.98
CA ALA A 59 -7.07 -7.71 8.89
C ALA A 59 -7.22 -7.27 10.36
N LYS A 60 -6.74 -6.08 10.75
CA LYS A 60 -6.65 -5.65 12.17
C LYS A 60 -7.98 -5.73 12.92
N GLY A 61 -9.08 -5.39 12.26
CA GLY A 61 -10.42 -5.49 12.85
C GLY A 61 -10.83 -6.94 13.12
N SER A 62 -10.54 -7.84 12.18
CA SER A 62 -10.76 -9.28 12.35
C SER A 62 -9.90 -9.89 13.45
N ILE A 63 -8.63 -9.49 13.53
CA ILE A 63 -7.70 -9.90 14.60
C ILE A 63 -8.24 -9.43 15.96
N ALA A 64 -8.69 -8.18 16.08
CA ALA A 64 -9.28 -7.65 17.31
C ALA A 64 -10.56 -8.40 17.74
N ASN A 65 -11.29 -8.96 16.78
CA ASN A 65 -12.46 -9.82 17.03
C ASN A 65 -12.09 -11.28 17.36
N GLY A 66 -10.81 -11.60 17.48
CA GLY A 66 -10.31 -12.94 17.82
C GLY A 66 -10.34 -13.94 16.66
N LEU A 67 -10.44 -13.46 15.42
CA LEU A 67 -10.25 -14.28 14.22
C LEU A 67 -8.77 -14.52 13.96
N LYS A 68 -8.46 -15.61 13.25
CA LYS A 68 -7.09 -15.97 12.85
C LYS A 68 -6.79 -15.49 11.45
N ILE A 69 -5.51 -15.28 11.16
CA ILE A 69 -5.01 -14.98 9.81
C ILE A 69 -4.01 -16.05 9.37
N SER A 70 -3.94 -16.31 8.07
CA SER A 70 -3.02 -17.30 7.50
C SER A 70 -1.53 -16.94 7.59
N ASP A 71 -1.17 -15.65 7.57
CA ASP A 71 0.21 -15.18 7.78
C ASP A 71 0.41 -14.65 9.22
N GLU A 72 0.70 -15.56 10.15
CA GLU A 72 0.88 -15.21 11.57
C GLU A 72 2.09 -14.31 11.83
N ARG A 73 3.05 -14.18 10.89
CA ARG A 73 4.20 -13.28 11.06
C ARG A 73 3.74 -11.84 11.30
N LEU A 74 2.64 -11.43 10.64
CA LEU A 74 2.06 -10.09 10.76
C LEU A 74 1.63 -9.77 12.20
N LEU A 75 1.39 -10.78 13.05
CA LEU A 75 1.02 -10.57 14.46
C LEU A 75 2.21 -10.17 15.35
N THR A 76 3.44 -10.33 14.85
CA THR A 76 4.68 -10.09 15.59
C THR A 76 5.42 -8.82 15.17
N LEU A 77 4.98 -8.19 14.08
CA LEU A 77 5.60 -6.98 13.54
C LEU A 77 5.07 -5.71 14.23
N ASP A 78 5.94 -4.73 14.41
CA ASP A 78 5.56 -3.39 14.89
C ASP A 78 5.22 -2.46 13.71
N PHE A 79 3.93 -2.33 13.42
CA PHE A 79 3.39 -1.45 12.37
C PHE A 79 3.22 0.02 12.78
N THR A 80 3.72 0.42 13.95
CA THR A 80 3.64 1.83 14.38
C THR A 80 4.36 2.73 13.38
N LEU A 81 3.65 3.74 12.84
CA LEU A 81 4.25 4.75 11.97
C LEU A 81 5.14 5.69 12.79
N PRO A 82 6.33 6.06 12.29
CA PRO A 82 7.11 7.09 12.93
C PRO A 82 6.38 8.45 12.79
N PRO A 83 6.50 9.34 13.79
CA PRO A 83 5.95 10.68 13.67
C PRO A 83 6.60 11.42 12.49
N PRO A 84 5.85 12.27 11.77
CA PRO A 84 6.46 13.16 10.79
C PRO A 84 7.37 14.18 11.50
N PRO A 85 8.29 14.83 10.76
CA PRO A 85 9.05 15.96 11.27
C PRO A 85 8.15 17.06 11.84
N ASP A 86 8.67 17.82 12.81
CA ASP A 86 7.89 18.83 13.53
C ASP A 86 7.23 19.85 12.58
N GLY A 87 5.91 19.98 12.69
CA GLY A 87 5.12 20.91 11.88
C GLY A 87 4.80 20.43 10.46
N GLU A 88 5.22 19.21 10.09
CA GLU A 88 4.98 18.64 8.77
C GLU A 88 4.03 17.44 8.84
N SER A 89 3.47 17.09 7.67
CA SER A 89 2.74 15.85 7.44
C SER A 89 3.55 14.98 6.48
N TRP A 90 3.52 13.66 6.66
CA TRP A 90 4.14 12.77 5.70
C TRP A 90 3.51 12.94 4.31
N ASN A 91 4.38 12.94 3.30
CA ASN A 91 4.07 12.71 1.90
C ASN A 91 5.22 11.85 1.32
N LYS A 92 5.06 11.34 0.10
CA LYS A 92 6.06 10.47 -0.54
C LYS A 92 7.42 11.14 -0.64
N GLN A 93 7.47 12.39 -1.08
CA GLN A 93 8.72 13.14 -1.25
C GLN A 93 9.49 13.25 0.07
N LEU A 94 8.80 13.66 1.15
CA LEU A 94 9.39 13.83 2.48
C LEU A 94 9.86 12.48 3.05
N ALA A 95 9.04 11.43 2.91
CA ALA A 95 9.40 10.09 3.36
C ALA A 95 10.68 9.59 2.65
N MET A 96 10.77 9.77 1.33
CA MET A 96 11.96 9.41 0.55
C MET A 96 13.19 10.24 0.94
N TYR A 97 13.02 11.53 1.22
CA TYR A 97 14.11 12.38 1.72
C TYR A 97 14.68 11.83 3.04
N HIS A 98 13.81 11.52 4.00
CA HIS A 98 14.20 10.99 5.30
C HIS A 98 14.82 9.58 5.21
N PHE A 99 14.34 8.75 4.29
CA PHE A 99 14.95 7.45 4.01
C PHE A 99 16.37 7.60 3.48
N HIS A 100 16.60 8.45 2.47
CA HIS A 100 17.94 8.69 1.92
C HIS A 100 18.90 9.35 2.92
N LYS A 101 18.37 10.03 3.94
CA LYS A 101 19.16 10.57 5.07
C LYS A 101 19.41 9.55 6.18
N ASN A 102 18.94 8.32 6.04
CA ASN A 102 18.99 7.27 7.06
C ASN A 102 18.32 7.65 8.40
N THR A 103 17.35 8.57 8.38
CA THR A 103 16.59 8.94 9.58
C THR A 103 15.38 8.03 9.82
N ILE A 104 14.93 7.33 8.77
CA ILE A 104 13.97 6.23 8.86
C ILE A 104 14.54 5.00 8.15
N THR A 105 14.12 3.81 8.59
CA THR A 105 14.51 2.55 7.95
C THR A 105 13.66 2.29 6.70
N GLU A 106 14.12 1.41 5.81
CA GLU A 106 13.35 0.99 4.63
C GLU A 106 11.97 0.41 5.02
N ARG A 107 11.91 -0.35 6.12
CA ARG A 107 10.64 -0.87 6.66
C ARG A 107 9.66 0.24 7.01
N LYS A 108 10.13 1.24 7.77
CA LYS A 108 9.26 2.36 8.16
C LYS A 108 8.90 3.22 6.96
N LEU A 109 9.78 3.37 5.96
CA LEU A 109 9.43 3.94 4.66
C LEU A 109 8.27 3.17 4.01
N GLY A 110 8.37 1.84 3.91
CA GLY A 110 7.33 0.99 3.33
C GLY A 110 5.96 1.19 4.00
N TYR A 111 5.93 1.31 5.32
CA TYR A 111 4.70 1.56 6.08
C TYR A 111 4.12 2.96 5.81
N ILE A 112 4.97 3.99 5.77
CA ILE A 112 4.55 5.36 5.46
C ILE A 112 3.97 5.41 4.04
N LEU A 113 4.67 4.86 3.05
CA LEU A 113 4.22 4.85 1.65
C LEU A 113 2.87 4.15 1.52
N ALA A 114 2.71 2.98 2.17
CA ALA A 114 1.47 2.24 2.17
C ALA A 114 0.30 3.03 2.78
N ALA A 115 0.52 3.64 3.94
CA ALA A 115 -0.48 4.46 4.62
C ALA A 115 -0.92 5.66 3.77
N LEU A 116 0.04 6.38 3.18
CA LEU A 116 -0.24 7.55 2.36
C LEU A 116 -1.03 7.19 1.09
N GLU A 117 -0.63 6.11 0.41
CA GLU A 117 -1.34 5.66 -0.78
C GLU A 117 -2.74 5.15 -0.43
N PHE A 118 -2.91 4.44 0.69
CA PHE A 118 -4.23 4.01 1.14
C PHE A 118 -5.15 5.20 1.46
N ASP A 119 -4.62 6.25 2.08
CA ASP A 119 -5.38 7.49 2.33
C ASP A 119 -5.78 8.18 1.03
N TYR A 120 -4.87 8.26 0.05
CA TYR A 120 -5.17 8.76 -1.29
C TYR A 120 -6.29 7.97 -1.97
N GLN A 121 -6.19 6.64 -2.01
CA GLN A 121 -7.17 5.77 -2.66
C GLN A 121 -8.56 5.90 -2.01
N LYS A 122 -8.64 5.98 -0.67
CA LYS A 122 -9.94 6.21 0.01
C LYS A 122 -10.61 7.51 -0.44
N VAL A 123 -9.85 8.59 -0.58
CA VAL A 123 -10.39 9.88 -1.03
C VAL A 123 -10.86 9.78 -2.49
N VAL A 124 -10.04 9.21 -3.37
CA VAL A 124 -10.38 9.08 -4.79
C VAL A 124 -11.59 8.16 -4.99
N TRP A 125 -11.63 6.97 -4.38
CA TRP A 125 -12.76 6.06 -4.50
C TRP A 125 -14.06 6.66 -3.95
N SER A 126 -14.00 7.44 -2.87
CA SER A 126 -15.17 8.16 -2.39
C SER A 126 -15.66 9.17 -3.43
N ALA A 127 -14.74 9.96 -4.00
CA ALA A 127 -15.08 10.93 -5.03
C ALA A 127 -15.60 10.28 -6.32
N GLU A 128 -15.06 9.11 -6.71
CA GLU A 128 -15.56 8.32 -7.84
C GLU A 128 -17.00 7.86 -7.61
N ASN A 129 -17.32 7.38 -6.40
CA ASN A 129 -18.67 6.99 -6.04
C ASN A 129 -19.64 8.17 -6.08
N ASP A 130 -19.21 9.34 -5.60
CA ASP A 130 -20.00 10.56 -5.64
C ASP A 130 -20.22 11.05 -7.08
N LEU A 131 -19.20 10.97 -7.93
CA LEU A 131 -19.31 11.29 -9.36
C LEU A 131 -20.28 10.34 -10.06
N ALA A 132 -20.15 9.03 -9.82
CA ALA A 132 -21.04 8.01 -10.37
C ALA A 132 -22.50 8.20 -9.93
N SER A 133 -22.69 8.66 -8.69
CA SER A 133 -24.01 8.99 -8.12
C SER A 133 -24.53 10.37 -8.52
N ARG A 134 -23.75 11.15 -9.28
CA ARG A 134 -24.04 12.54 -9.68
C ARG A 134 -24.17 13.52 -8.50
N ASN A 135 -23.52 13.22 -7.38
CA ASN A 135 -23.41 14.12 -6.22
C ASN A 135 -22.41 15.25 -6.48
N ILE A 136 -21.40 15.00 -7.33
CA ILE A 136 -20.41 15.98 -7.77
C ILE A 136 -20.29 15.96 -9.29
N THR A 137 -19.74 17.03 -9.84
CA THR A 137 -19.37 17.19 -11.24
C THR A 137 -17.99 16.60 -11.54
N GLN A 138 -17.67 16.41 -12.82
CA GLN A 138 -16.34 16.00 -13.25
C GLN A 138 -15.25 16.99 -12.78
N ALA A 139 -15.53 18.30 -12.83
CA ALA A 139 -14.57 19.32 -12.43
C ALA A 139 -14.26 19.24 -10.91
N GLU A 140 -15.28 19.02 -10.08
CA GLU A 140 -15.10 18.84 -8.64
C GLU A 140 -14.32 17.55 -8.34
N PHE A 141 -14.60 16.45 -9.06
CA PHE A 141 -13.81 15.23 -8.96
C PHE A 141 -12.34 15.47 -9.30
N ASP A 142 -12.06 16.14 -10.42
CA ASP A 142 -10.70 16.41 -10.87
C ASP A 142 -9.92 17.26 -9.84
N ASP A 143 -10.57 18.24 -9.21
CA ASP A 143 -9.99 19.06 -8.15
C ASP A 143 -9.71 18.23 -6.89
N ILE A 144 -10.65 17.38 -6.45
CA ILE A 144 -10.45 16.49 -5.29
C ILE A 144 -9.29 15.52 -5.55
N ALA A 145 -9.27 14.88 -6.71
CA ALA A 145 -8.22 13.93 -7.08
C ALA A 145 -6.85 14.61 -7.14
N LYS A 146 -6.79 15.84 -7.68
CA LYS A 146 -5.56 16.64 -7.71
C LYS A 146 -5.07 17.01 -6.32
N GLU A 147 -5.94 17.48 -5.43
CA GLU A 147 -5.56 17.81 -4.04
C GLU A 147 -5.10 16.56 -3.28
N ALA A 148 -5.82 15.45 -3.42
CA ALA A 148 -5.43 14.18 -2.82
C ALA A 148 -4.06 13.72 -3.31
N LYS A 149 -3.80 13.84 -4.62
CA LYS A 149 -2.51 13.48 -5.22
C LYS A 149 -1.37 14.37 -4.71
N LEU A 150 -1.60 15.67 -4.55
CA LEU A 150 -0.61 16.59 -3.98
C LEU A 150 -0.27 16.22 -2.53
N ARG A 151 -1.27 15.87 -1.70
CA ARG A 151 -1.03 15.40 -0.33
C ARG A 151 -0.25 14.09 -0.29
N TRP A 152 -0.54 13.17 -1.21
CA TRP A 152 0.15 11.88 -1.29
C TRP A 152 1.60 12.03 -1.75
N LEU A 153 1.83 12.73 -2.86
CA LEU A 153 3.14 12.80 -3.50
C LEU A 153 4.03 13.87 -2.88
N GLY A 154 3.46 15.02 -2.50
CA GLY A 154 4.20 16.21 -2.09
C GLY A 154 4.63 17.14 -3.24
N GLU A 155 4.17 16.89 -4.48
CA GLU A 155 4.55 17.64 -5.69
C GLU A 155 3.37 17.85 -6.66
#